data_AF-A0A9D9HNE7-F1
#
_entry.id   AF-A0A9D9HNE7-F1
#
_cell.length_a   1.000
_cell.length_b   1.000
_cell.length_c   1.000
_cell.angle_alpha   90.00
_cell.angle_beta   90.00
_cell.angle_gamma   90.00
#
_symmetry.space_group_name_H-M   'P 1'
#
loop_
_entity.id
_entity.type
_entity.pdbx_description
1 polymer ?
#
loop_
_entity_poly.entity_id
_entity_poly.type
_entity_poly.pdbx_seq_one_letter_code
_entity_poly.pdbx_strand_id
1 'polypeptide(L)'
;MENYQLAFIPAENYITKIQLPFGTGVVACYSEEDAMRLTGRRKNFLTKNEWYDIEIPSRNTFLNLDSPIMENSVRAISSLFSDKALAMLFYTEGQKFFNEEIPLYFKNREVPEQKKEEIVRKKLDCFYKSKIEEIKSLVTVSSLIQFITRRARNNDVAVTSSFLSMTGINGIIYSENNEERILIFDAKRQIKLKYLNSSVLWENK
;
A
#
# COMPACT_ATOMS: atom_id res chain seq x y z
N MET A 1 -1.11 -21.30 -3.74
CA MET A 1 -0.15 -20.80 -4.74
C MET A 1 -0.37 -19.30 -4.85
N GLU A 2 0.69 -18.50 -4.81
CA GLU A 2 0.55 -17.07 -5.12
C GLU A 2 0.28 -16.94 -6.63
N ASN A 3 -0.92 -16.48 -6.98
CA ASN A 3 -1.25 -16.22 -8.37
C ASN A 3 -0.59 -14.91 -8.79
N TYR A 4 0.45 -15.00 -9.60
CA TYR A 4 1.06 -13.84 -10.24
C TYR A 4 0.24 -13.46 -11.48
N GLN A 5 0.26 -12.18 -11.83
CA GLN A 5 -0.44 -11.64 -13.01
C GLN A 5 0.55 -10.94 -13.94
N LEU A 6 0.29 -11.04 -15.24
CA LEU A 6 1.07 -10.30 -16.24
C LEU A 6 0.68 -8.83 -16.22
N ALA A 7 1.68 -7.96 -16.29
CA ALA A 7 1.54 -6.52 -16.46
C ALA A 7 2.76 -5.98 -17.22
N PHE A 8 2.76 -4.68 -17.51
CA PHE A 8 3.78 -4.02 -18.30
C PHE A 8 4.27 -2.75 -17.60
N ILE A 9 5.57 -2.46 -17.72
CA ILE A 9 6.18 -1.23 -17.18
C ILE A 9 6.95 -0.51 -18.28
N PRO A 10 6.71 0.78 -18.53
CA PRO A 10 7.67 1.61 -19.27
C PRO A 10 9.05 1.53 -18.61
N ALA A 11 10.12 1.28 -19.38
CA ALA A 11 11.44 0.98 -18.79
C ALA A 11 11.94 2.10 -17.85
N GLU A 12 11.64 3.37 -18.18
CA GLU A 12 11.96 4.52 -17.33
C GLU A 12 11.29 4.47 -15.94
N ASN A 13 10.04 4.00 -15.87
CA ASN A 13 9.29 3.90 -14.62
C ASN A 13 9.86 2.80 -13.72
N TYR A 14 10.50 1.79 -14.30
CA TYR A 14 11.19 0.76 -13.51
C TYR A 14 12.48 1.29 -12.88
N ILE A 15 13.19 2.18 -13.59
CA ILE A 15 14.45 2.77 -13.12
C ILE A 15 14.19 3.79 -12.02
N THR A 16 13.18 4.66 -12.21
CA THR A 16 12.85 5.76 -11.31
C THR A 16 11.50 5.57 -10.64
N LYS A 17 11.48 5.56 -9.31
CA LYS A 17 10.22 5.58 -8.54
C LYS A 17 9.48 6.89 -8.79
N ILE A 18 8.17 6.80 -8.92
CA ILE A 18 7.25 7.92 -9.05
C ILE A 18 6.58 8.15 -7.69
N GLN A 19 6.46 9.41 -7.31
CA GLN A 19 5.71 9.83 -6.13
C GLN A 19 4.35 10.41 -6.58
N LEU A 20 3.27 9.79 -6.12
CA LEU A 20 1.89 10.20 -6.31
C LEU A 20 1.27 10.57 -4.96
N PRO A 21 0.15 11.32 -4.91
CA PRO A 21 -0.50 11.71 -3.64
C PRO A 21 -0.87 10.55 -2.71
N PHE A 22 -1.00 9.34 -3.28
CA PHE A 22 -1.41 8.13 -2.57
C PHE A 22 -0.30 7.08 -2.44
N GLY A 23 0.93 7.39 -2.82
CA GLY A 23 2.06 6.49 -2.62
C GLY A 23 3.29 6.81 -3.46
N THR A 24 4.40 6.19 -3.10
CA THR A 24 5.64 6.18 -3.89
C THR A 24 5.96 4.77 -4.34
N GLY A 25 6.25 4.58 -5.63
CA GLY A 25 6.42 3.25 -6.21
C GLY A 25 6.76 3.27 -7.70
N VAL A 26 6.64 2.10 -8.33
CA VAL A 26 6.76 1.95 -9.79
C VAL A 26 5.37 1.86 -10.39
N VAL A 27 5.12 2.62 -11.45
CA VAL A 27 3.83 2.60 -12.15
C VAL A 27 3.87 1.59 -13.30
N ALA A 28 2.92 0.66 -13.27
CA ALA A 28 2.69 -0.37 -14.28
C ALA A 28 1.25 -0.27 -14.82
N CYS A 29 1.00 -0.94 -15.95
CA CYS A 29 -0.32 -1.07 -16.57
C CYS A 29 -0.58 -2.52 -16.98
N TYR A 30 -1.85 -2.89 -17.16
CA TYR A 30 -2.24 -4.22 -17.63
C TYR A 30 -2.29 -4.34 -19.16
N SER A 31 -2.22 -3.20 -19.87
CA SER A 31 -2.22 -3.13 -21.34
C SER A 31 -0.80 -2.89 -21.85
N GLU A 32 -0.35 -3.72 -22.79
CA GLU A 32 0.92 -3.54 -23.47
C GLU A 32 0.92 -2.25 -24.33
N GLU A 33 -0.17 -2.01 -25.05
CA GLU A 33 -0.35 -0.80 -25.88
C GLU A 33 -0.23 0.48 -25.04
N ASP A 34 -0.73 0.46 -23.80
CA ASP A 34 -0.60 1.58 -22.87
C ASP A 34 0.87 1.80 -22.48
N ALA A 35 1.60 0.72 -22.16
CA ALA A 35 3.02 0.79 -21.83
C ALA A 35 3.82 1.35 -23.01
N MET A 36 3.56 0.86 -24.23
CA MET A 36 4.16 1.37 -25.46
C MET A 36 3.90 2.87 -25.63
N ARG A 37 2.65 3.32 -25.50
CA ARG A 37 2.28 4.72 -25.65
C ARG A 37 2.93 5.63 -24.59
N LEU A 38 3.08 5.13 -23.36
CA LEU A 38 3.74 5.86 -22.27
C LEU A 38 5.25 6.04 -22.54
N THR A 39 5.91 5.05 -23.15
CA THR A 39 7.33 5.18 -23.53
C THR A 39 7.57 6.24 -24.61
N GLY A 40 6.61 6.46 -25.52
CA GLY A 40 6.75 7.34 -26.68
C GLY A 40 6.57 8.85 -26.46
N ARG A 41 6.31 9.34 -25.23
CA ARG A 41 5.93 10.75 -24.98
C ARG A 41 7.10 11.75 -24.80
N ARG A 42 8.37 11.33 -24.87
CA ARG A 42 9.52 12.27 -24.81
C ARG A 42 10.03 12.61 -26.21
N LYS A 43 9.44 13.65 -26.83
CA LYS A 43 9.67 14.16 -28.20
C LYS A 43 11.11 14.51 -28.63
N ASN A 44 12.13 14.34 -27.79
CA ASN A 44 13.48 14.88 -28.05
C ASN A 44 14.62 13.84 -28.06
N PHE A 45 14.31 12.54 -28.09
CA PHE A 45 15.34 11.52 -28.21
C PHE A 45 14.98 10.52 -29.31
N LEU A 46 15.97 10.18 -30.15
CA LEU A 46 16.01 8.96 -30.97
C LEU A 46 16.11 7.72 -30.04
N THR A 47 15.18 7.59 -29.10
CA THR A 47 15.19 6.54 -28.08
C THR A 47 14.34 5.39 -28.55
N LYS A 48 14.88 4.17 -28.42
CA LYS A 48 14.08 2.96 -28.44
C LYS A 48 12.99 3.09 -27.38
N ASN A 49 11.74 2.90 -27.79
CA ASN A 49 10.61 2.81 -26.87
C ASN A 49 10.69 1.44 -26.21
N GLU A 50 11.10 1.40 -24.94
CA GLU A 50 11.38 0.16 -24.22
C GLU A 50 10.40 -0.05 -23.06
N TRP A 51 9.84 -1.25 -22.96
CA TRP A 51 8.97 -1.65 -21.85
C TRP A 51 9.27 -3.07 -21.39
N TYR A 52 9.02 -3.35 -20.12
CA TYR A 52 9.21 -4.66 -19.52
C TYR A 52 7.89 -5.40 -19.38
N ASP A 53 7.92 -6.69 -19.73
CA ASP A 53 6.90 -7.65 -19.31
C ASP A 53 7.22 -8.08 -17.89
N ILE A 54 6.24 -7.98 -17.01
CA ILE A 54 6.42 -8.26 -15.59
C ILE A 54 5.37 -9.22 -15.05
N GLU A 55 5.78 -10.05 -14.10
CA GLU A 55 4.84 -10.71 -13.19
C GLU A 55 4.71 -9.88 -11.92
N ILE A 56 3.47 -9.51 -11.58
CA ILE A 56 3.14 -8.84 -10.32
C ILE A 56 2.40 -9.78 -9.37
N PRO A 57 2.39 -9.47 -8.06
CA PRO A 57 1.54 -10.20 -7.12
C PRO A 57 0.06 -10.11 -7.50
N SER A 58 -0.75 -11.03 -6.99
CA SER A 58 -2.19 -11.02 -7.24
C SER A 58 -2.83 -9.69 -6.89
N ARG A 59 -3.74 -9.21 -7.75
CA ARG A 59 -4.60 -8.04 -7.53
C ARG A 59 -5.22 -7.98 -6.13
N ASN A 60 -5.50 -9.12 -5.50
CA ASN A 60 -6.05 -9.17 -4.14
C ASN A 60 -5.09 -8.64 -3.05
N THR A 61 -3.83 -8.35 -3.38
CA THR A 61 -2.87 -7.71 -2.47
C THR A 61 -2.77 -6.21 -2.67
N PHE A 62 -3.59 -5.62 -3.55
CA PHE A 62 -3.62 -4.20 -3.84
C PHE A 62 -4.91 -3.58 -3.28
N LEU A 63 -4.84 -2.29 -2.94
CA LEU A 63 -6.02 -1.49 -2.66
C LEU A 63 -6.45 -0.73 -3.92
N ASN A 64 -7.74 -0.69 -4.21
CA ASN A 64 -8.31 0.14 -5.25
C ASN A 64 -8.60 1.54 -4.70
N LEU A 65 -7.92 2.56 -5.23
CA LEU A 65 -8.01 3.94 -4.76
C LEU A 65 -9.42 4.51 -4.85
N ASP A 66 -10.13 4.13 -5.91
CA ASP A 66 -11.42 4.68 -6.31
C ASP A 66 -12.60 3.95 -5.63
N SER A 67 -12.31 2.95 -4.78
CA SER A 67 -13.34 2.17 -4.10
C SER A 67 -13.49 2.52 -2.61
N PRO A 68 -14.64 2.18 -2.02
CA PRO A 68 -14.78 2.06 -0.57
C PRO A 68 -13.77 1.05 -0.01
N ILE A 69 -13.34 1.25 1.24
CA ILE A 69 -12.38 0.35 1.90
C ILE A 69 -12.95 -1.07 1.92
N MET A 70 -14.18 -1.24 2.37
CA MET A 70 -14.78 -2.56 2.59
C MET A 70 -15.13 -3.32 1.30
N GLU A 71 -15.01 -2.69 0.13
CA GLU A 71 -15.16 -3.34 -1.18
C GLU A 71 -13.84 -3.93 -1.70
N ASN A 72 -12.72 -3.63 -1.04
CA ASN A 72 -11.44 -4.23 -1.38
C ASN A 72 -11.38 -5.69 -0.94
N SER A 73 -10.37 -6.40 -1.47
CA SER A 73 -10.22 -7.83 -1.20
C SER A 73 -10.08 -8.12 0.31
N VAL A 74 -10.64 -9.25 0.75
CA VAL A 74 -10.48 -9.74 2.14
C VAL A 74 -9.00 -9.84 2.53
N ARG A 75 -8.11 -10.20 1.60
CA ARG A 75 -6.67 -10.31 1.87
C ARG A 75 -6.06 -8.94 2.16
N ALA A 76 -6.32 -7.94 1.33
CA ALA A 76 -5.82 -6.58 1.52
C ALA A 76 -6.36 -5.95 2.82
N ILE A 77 -7.67 -6.14 3.10
CA ILE A 77 -8.30 -5.64 4.32
C ILE A 77 -7.81 -6.34 5.58
N SER A 78 -7.64 -7.67 5.54
CA SER A 78 -7.08 -8.42 6.68
C SER A 78 -5.64 -8.00 6.99
N SER A 79 -4.84 -7.68 5.96
CA SER A 79 -3.50 -7.12 6.13
C SER A 79 -3.52 -5.80 6.89
N LEU A 80 -4.43 -4.89 6.51
CA LEU A 80 -4.59 -3.58 7.16
C LEU A 80 -5.04 -3.68 8.62
N PHE A 81 -5.87 -4.68 8.96
CA PHE A 81 -6.41 -4.90 10.30
C PHE A 81 -5.62 -5.92 11.13
N SER A 82 -4.45 -6.33 10.66
CA SER A 82 -3.56 -7.20 11.44
C SER A 82 -3.03 -6.48 12.68
N ASP A 83 -2.79 -7.21 13.77
CA ASP A 83 -2.23 -6.65 15.02
C ASP A 83 -0.94 -5.87 14.77
N LYS A 84 -0.10 -6.37 13.84
CA LYS A 84 1.14 -5.68 13.42
C LYS A 84 0.84 -4.32 12.78
N ALA A 85 -0.12 -4.27 11.85
CA ALA A 85 -0.50 -3.03 11.19
C ALA A 85 -1.09 -2.02 12.18
N LEU A 86 -2.00 -2.48 13.05
CA LEU A 86 -2.63 -1.65 14.07
C LEU A 86 -1.60 -1.13 15.09
N ALA A 87 -0.70 -1.97 15.58
CA ALA A 87 0.34 -1.57 16.52
C ALA A 87 1.28 -0.51 15.94
N MET A 88 1.63 -0.62 14.65
CA MET A 88 2.46 0.37 13.97
C MET A 88 1.71 1.68 13.72
N LEU A 89 0.46 1.60 13.26
CA LEU A 89 -0.35 2.78 12.90
C LEU A 89 -0.81 3.58 14.12
N PHE A 90 -0.97 2.93 15.26
CA PHE A 90 -1.40 3.53 16.53
C PHE A 90 -0.31 3.45 17.60
N TYR A 91 0.96 3.53 17.18
CA TYR A 91 2.09 3.36 18.09
C TYR A 91 2.04 4.31 19.28
N THR A 92 1.77 5.60 19.04
CA THR A 92 1.70 6.62 20.10
C THR A 92 0.56 6.35 21.08
N GLU A 93 -0.64 6.04 20.57
CA GLU A 93 -1.80 5.69 21.39
C GLU A 93 -1.56 4.39 22.16
N GLY A 94 -0.88 3.42 21.54
CA GLY A 94 -0.47 2.17 22.18
C GLY A 94 0.51 2.42 23.33
N GLN A 95 1.52 3.27 23.12
CA GLN A 95 2.47 3.64 24.19
C GLN A 95 1.75 4.27 25.37
N LYS A 96 0.82 5.20 25.12
CA LYS A 96 0.00 5.80 26.17
C LYS A 96 -0.84 4.75 26.91
N PHE A 97 -1.51 3.87 26.17
CA PHE A 97 -2.33 2.81 26.72
C PHE A 97 -1.53 1.88 27.66
N PHE A 98 -0.35 1.42 27.24
CA PHE A 98 0.47 0.50 28.03
C PHE A 98 1.24 1.16 29.18
N ASN A 99 1.72 2.39 29.00
CA ASN A 99 2.57 3.05 30.00
C ASN A 99 1.78 3.87 31.02
N GLU A 100 0.57 4.31 30.67
CA GLU A 100 -0.23 5.18 31.54
C GLU A 100 -1.53 4.50 31.97
N GLU A 101 -2.36 4.06 31.02
CA GLU A 101 -3.73 3.62 31.34
C GLU A 101 -3.78 2.28 32.09
N ILE A 102 -3.00 1.29 31.63
CA ILE A 102 -2.93 -0.03 32.27
C ILE A 102 -2.35 0.05 33.69
N PRO A 103 -1.18 0.70 33.91
CA PRO A 103 -0.63 0.86 35.25
C PRO A 103 -1.56 1.63 36.19
N LEU A 104 -2.21 2.70 35.71
CA LEU A 104 -3.16 3.47 36.51
C LEU A 104 -4.37 2.64 36.91
N TYR A 105 -4.89 1.80 36.01
CA TYR A 105 -5.98 0.89 36.30
C TYR A 105 -5.64 -0.08 37.44
N PHE A 106 -4.43 -0.65 37.43
CA PHE A 106 -3.96 -1.56 38.48
C PHE A 106 -3.59 -0.84 39.78
N LYS A 107 -3.16 0.42 39.73
CA LYS A 107 -2.91 1.21 40.94
C LYS A 107 -4.21 1.57 41.66
N ASN A 108 -5.27 1.86 40.91
CA ASN A 108 -6.56 2.30 41.45
C ASN A 108 -7.50 1.14 41.85
N ARG A 109 -7.10 -0.11 41.62
CA ARG A 109 -7.90 -1.30 41.90
C ARG A 109 -6.98 -2.39 42.44
N GLU A 110 -7.31 -2.97 43.59
CA GLU A 110 -6.63 -4.18 44.06
C GLU A 110 -7.01 -5.36 43.15
N VAL A 111 -6.21 -5.56 42.10
CA VAL A 111 -6.36 -6.65 41.15
C VAL A 111 -5.35 -7.75 41.51
N PRO A 112 -5.81 -8.99 41.78
CA PRO A 112 -4.90 -10.11 42.00
C PRO A 112 -3.97 -10.34 40.80
N GLU A 113 -2.70 -10.63 41.06
CA GLU A 113 -1.68 -10.80 40.01
C GLU A 113 -2.11 -11.78 38.91
N GLN A 114 -2.72 -12.90 39.33
CA GLN A 114 -3.23 -13.97 38.46
C GLN A 114 -4.32 -13.51 37.46
N LYS A 115 -4.98 -12.38 37.72
CA LYS A 115 -6.02 -11.80 36.84
C LYS A 115 -5.51 -10.66 35.98
N LYS A 116 -4.30 -10.13 36.23
CA LYS A 116 -3.79 -8.96 35.51
C LYS A 116 -3.60 -9.26 34.03
N GLU A 117 -3.02 -10.40 33.69
CA GLU A 117 -2.80 -10.81 32.29
C GLU A 117 -4.11 -10.90 31.51
N GLU A 118 -5.14 -11.53 32.09
CA GLU A 118 -6.47 -11.63 31.48
C GLU A 118 -7.09 -10.23 31.24
N ILE A 119 -6.94 -9.32 32.20
CA ILE A 119 -7.43 -7.94 32.09
C ILE A 119 -6.67 -7.16 31.02
N VAL A 120 -5.34 -7.27 30.97
CA VAL A 120 -4.52 -6.64 29.93
C VAL A 120 -4.98 -7.11 28.56
N ARG A 121 -5.13 -8.43 28.39
CA ARG A 121 -5.60 -9.02 27.12
C ARG A 121 -6.97 -8.51 26.71
N LYS A 122 -7.95 -8.51 27.63
CA LYS A 122 -9.29 -7.96 27.36
C LYS A 122 -9.26 -6.49 26.97
N LYS A 123 -8.47 -5.68 27.68
CA LYS A 123 -8.33 -4.26 27.36
C LYS A 123 -7.62 -4.03 26.02
N LEU A 124 -6.62 -4.84 25.70
CA LEU A 124 -5.93 -4.80 24.42
C LEU A 124 -6.86 -5.16 23.25
N ASP A 125 -7.68 -6.19 23.42
CA ASP A 125 -8.70 -6.56 22.43
C ASP A 125 -9.70 -5.41 22.22
N CYS A 126 -10.14 -4.75 23.30
CA CYS A 126 -10.99 -3.56 23.20
C CYS A 126 -10.28 -2.39 22.49
N PHE A 127 -9.00 -2.17 22.79
CA PHE A 127 -8.19 -1.14 22.14
C PHE A 127 -8.15 -1.38 20.62
N TYR A 128 -7.74 -2.56 20.17
CA TYR A 128 -7.65 -2.86 18.74
C TYR A 128 -9.01 -2.86 18.04
N LYS A 129 -10.07 -3.36 18.68
CA LYS A 129 -11.44 -3.24 18.15
C LYS A 129 -11.82 -1.78 17.91
N SER A 130 -11.55 -0.89 18.87
CA SER A 130 -11.83 0.55 18.69
C SER A 130 -11.05 1.14 17.51
N LYS A 131 -9.81 0.69 17.29
CA LYS A 131 -8.94 1.18 16.21
C LYS A 131 -9.36 0.68 14.84
N ILE A 132 -9.87 -0.55 14.76
CA ILE A 132 -10.49 -1.07 13.55
C ILE A 132 -11.73 -0.25 13.20
N GLU A 133 -12.60 0.04 14.17
CA GLU A 133 -13.80 0.86 13.92
C GLU A 133 -13.44 2.31 13.51
N GLU A 134 -12.39 2.90 14.10
CA GLU A 134 -11.84 4.19 13.67
C GLU A 134 -11.42 4.14 12.19
N ILE A 135 -10.69 3.10 11.76
CA ILE A 135 -10.31 2.95 10.35
C ILE A 135 -11.52 2.70 9.45
N LYS A 136 -12.48 1.87 9.86
CA LYS A 136 -13.69 1.58 9.07
C LYS A 136 -14.58 2.81 8.89
N SER A 137 -14.50 3.79 9.80
CA SER A 137 -15.20 5.07 9.64
C SER A 137 -14.68 5.89 8.45
N LEU A 138 -13.46 5.58 7.97
CA LEU A 138 -12.94 6.12 6.71
C LEU A 138 -13.66 5.41 5.56
N VAL A 139 -14.52 6.12 4.85
CA VAL A 139 -15.39 5.51 3.82
C VAL A 139 -14.57 5.00 2.62
N THR A 140 -13.54 5.75 2.20
CA THR A 140 -12.81 5.51 0.94
C THR A 140 -11.33 5.16 1.16
N VAL A 141 -10.74 4.44 0.22
CA VAL A 141 -9.29 4.16 0.23
C VAL A 141 -8.47 5.46 0.19
N SER A 142 -8.88 6.46 -0.59
CA SER A 142 -8.22 7.77 -0.58
C SER A 142 -8.17 8.39 0.84
N SER A 143 -9.28 8.35 1.59
CA SER A 143 -9.33 8.83 2.98
C SER A 143 -8.44 8.01 3.90
N LEU A 144 -8.38 6.70 3.72
CA LEU A 144 -7.45 5.82 4.43
C LEU A 144 -5.99 6.21 4.21
N ILE A 145 -5.59 6.42 2.96
CA ILE A 145 -4.22 6.78 2.62
C ILE A 145 -3.85 8.15 3.22
N GLN A 146 -4.76 9.13 3.17
CA GLN A 146 -4.56 10.41 3.83
C GLN A 146 -4.41 10.27 5.35
N PHE A 147 -5.24 9.44 5.97
CA PHE A 147 -5.17 9.16 7.41
C PHE A 147 -3.82 8.54 7.81
N ILE A 148 -3.38 7.51 7.10
CA ILE A 148 -2.07 6.87 7.35
C ILE A 148 -0.95 7.87 7.13
N THR A 149 -1.01 8.66 6.06
CA THR A 149 0.01 9.66 5.74
C THR A 149 0.09 10.74 6.81
N ARG A 150 -1.04 11.22 7.36
CA ARG A 150 -1.03 12.18 8.47
C ARG A 150 -0.35 11.67 9.74
N ARG A 151 -0.25 10.34 9.89
CA ARG A 151 0.45 9.68 10.99
C ARG A 151 1.90 9.33 10.67
N ALA A 152 2.27 9.35 9.41
CA ALA A 152 3.66 9.21 9.00
C ALA A 152 4.45 10.46 9.43
N ARG A 153 5.72 10.26 9.78
CA ARG A 153 6.63 11.37 10.11
C ARG A 153 6.65 12.38 8.97
N ASN A 154 6.42 13.66 9.28
CA ASN A 154 6.37 14.76 8.32
C ASN A 154 5.34 14.60 7.20
N ASN A 155 4.29 13.79 7.40
CA ASN A 155 3.31 13.45 6.37
C ASN A 155 3.96 12.83 5.11
N ASP A 156 5.02 12.05 5.29
CA ASP A 156 5.79 11.47 4.19
C ASP A 156 5.06 10.29 3.53
N VAL A 157 4.68 10.48 2.27
CA VAL A 157 3.99 9.48 1.45
C VAL A 157 4.86 8.25 1.16
N ALA A 158 6.19 8.38 1.11
CA ALA A 158 7.08 7.24 0.93
C ALA A 158 7.05 6.32 2.17
N VAL A 159 6.94 6.92 3.36
CA VAL A 159 6.76 6.16 4.62
C VAL A 159 5.41 5.45 4.62
N THR A 160 4.34 6.09 4.14
CA THR A 160 3.03 5.44 3.94
C THR A 160 3.13 4.21 3.04
N SER A 161 3.77 4.32 1.88
CA SER A 161 3.98 3.18 0.97
C SER A 161 4.80 2.06 1.59
N SER A 162 5.85 2.41 2.35
CA SER A 162 6.66 1.42 3.07
C SER A 162 5.83 0.70 4.14
N PHE A 163 5.02 1.43 4.91
CA PHE A 163 4.13 0.85 5.92
C PHE A 163 3.16 -0.14 5.27
N LEU A 164 2.47 0.26 4.21
CA LEU A 164 1.51 -0.59 3.50
C LEU A 164 2.17 -1.85 2.92
N SER A 165 3.34 -1.70 2.30
CA SER A 165 4.09 -2.85 1.78
C SER A 165 4.49 -3.83 2.91
N MET A 166 4.93 -3.33 4.06
CA MET A 166 5.33 -4.14 5.21
C MET A 166 4.17 -4.87 5.90
N THR A 167 2.93 -4.41 5.70
CA THR A 167 1.70 -5.06 6.21
C THR A 167 1.07 -6.01 5.19
N GLY A 168 1.63 -6.10 3.99
CA GLY A 168 1.21 -7.05 2.94
C GLY A 168 0.34 -6.44 1.84
N ILE A 169 0.22 -5.11 1.78
CA ILE A 169 -0.43 -4.39 0.69
C ILE A 169 0.65 -3.96 -0.32
N ASN A 170 0.66 -4.61 -1.48
CA ASN A 170 1.74 -4.47 -2.46
C ASN A 170 1.67 -3.17 -3.27
N GLY A 171 0.52 -2.51 -3.28
CA GLY A 171 0.34 -1.29 -4.05
C GLY A 171 -1.09 -0.78 -4.10
N ILE A 172 -1.30 0.17 -5.02
CA ILE A 172 -2.57 0.83 -5.29
C ILE A 172 -2.95 0.61 -6.75
N ILE A 173 -4.21 0.29 -6.99
CA ILE A 173 -4.83 0.33 -8.32
C ILE A 173 -5.62 1.62 -8.40
N TYR A 174 -5.51 2.35 -9.51
CA TYR A 174 -6.18 3.63 -9.70
C TYR A 174 -6.50 3.88 -11.17
N SER A 175 -7.46 4.76 -11.44
CA SER A 175 -7.76 5.21 -12.81
C SER A 175 -6.96 6.48 -13.17
N GLU A 176 -6.36 6.50 -14.35
CA GLU A 176 -5.72 7.67 -14.95
C GLU A 176 -6.12 7.77 -16.42
N ASN A 177 -6.75 8.88 -16.83
CA ASN A 177 -7.24 9.07 -18.21
C ASN A 177 -8.19 7.96 -18.70
N ASN A 178 -9.08 7.46 -17.83
CA ASN A 178 -9.99 6.32 -18.08
C ASN A 178 -9.29 4.97 -18.28
N GLU A 179 -8.00 4.87 -17.98
CA GLU A 179 -7.27 3.62 -18.04
C GLU A 179 -6.77 3.22 -16.65
N GLU A 180 -6.77 1.92 -16.40
CA GLU A 180 -6.34 1.40 -15.12
C GLU A 180 -4.80 1.39 -15.01
N ARG A 181 -4.32 1.79 -13.84
CA ARG A 181 -2.90 1.86 -13.48
C ARG A 181 -2.67 1.15 -12.16
N ILE A 182 -1.43 0.71 -11.99
CA ILE A 182 -0.97 0.04 -10.78
C ILE A 182 0.26 0.78 -10.29
N LEU A 183 0.23 1.23 -9.04
CA LEU A 183 1.39 1.73 -8.32
C LEU A 183 1.91 0.62 -7.41
N ILE A 184 3.12 0.14 -7.64
CA ILE A 184 3.74 -0.95 -6.89
C ILE A 184 4.78 -0.37 -5.92
N PHE A 185 4.58 -0.52 -4.61
CA PHE A 185 5.39 0.17 -3.59
C PHE A 185 6.84 -0.34 -3.51
N ASP A 186 7.03 -1.67 -3.54
CA ASP A 186 8.34 -2.32 -3.48
C ASP A 186 8.59 -3.21 -4.70
N ALA A 187 8.54 -2.59 -5.89
CA ALA A 187 8.64 -3.31 -7.15
C ALA A 187 9.87 -4.23 -7.25
N LYS A 188 11.03 -3.80 -6.74
CA LYS A 188 12.26 -4.61 -6.79
C LYS A 188 12.16 -5.96 -6.07
N ARG A 189 11.29 -6.07 -5.06
CA ARG A 189 11.03 -7.32 -4.36
C ARG A 189 9.79 -8.04 -4.85
N GLN A 190 8.80 -7.29 -5.31
CA GLN A 190 7.46 -7.80 -5.58
C GLN A 190 7.26 -8.24 -7.04
N ILE A 191 8.05 -7.74 -7.99
CA ILE A 191 7.89 -8.08 -9.41
C ILE A 191 9.01 -8.98 -9.91
N LYS A 192 8.70 -9.75 -10.95
CA LYS A 192 9.70 -10.46 -11.76
C LYS A 192 9.69 -9.90 -13.16
N LEU A 193 10.84 -9.42 -13.63
CA LEU A 193 11.03 -9.05 -15.04
C LEU A 193 11.08 -10.34 -15.88
N LYS A 194 10.34 -10.37 -16.99
CA LYS A 194 10.30 -11.48 -17.92
C LYS A 194 11.07 -11.17 -19.20
N TYR A 195 10.68 -10.09 -19.85
CA TYR A 195 11.21 -9.73 -21.16
C TYR A 195 11.31 -8.21 -21.31
N LEU A 196 12.29 -7.75 -22.10
CA LEU A 196 12.45 -6.37 -22.51
C LEU A 196 11.99 -6.25 -23.96
N ASN A 197 10.89 -5.54 -24.15
CA ASN A 197 10.37 -5.19 -25.46
C ASN A 197 10.93 -3.85 -25.91
N SER A 198 11.10 -3.69 -27.22
CA SER A 198 11.56 -2.43 -27.81
C SER A 198 10.90 -2.19 -29.16
N SER A 199 10.50 -0.95 -29.43
CA SER A 199 10.14 -0.50 -30.77
C SER A 199 10.99 0.70 -31.19
N VAL A 200 11.41 0.72 -32.46
CA VAL A 200 12.03 1.89 -33.08
C VAL A 200 10.90 2.67 -33.74
N LEU A 201 10.63 3.89 -33.27
CA LEU A 201 9.78 4.81 -34.01
C LEU A 201 10.56 5.25 -35.25
N TRP A 202 10.26 4.65 -36.40
CA TRP A 202 10.74 5.16 -37.67
C TRP A 202 10.00 6.47 -37.95
N GLU A 203 10.72 7.60 -37.91
CA GLU A 203 10.22 8.84 -38.50
C GLU A 203 10.07 8.58 -40.00
N ASN A 204 8.82 8.45 -40.47
CA ASN A 204 8.54 8.63 -41.89
C ASN A 204 8.95 10.06 -42.25
N LYS A 205 9.93 10.16 -43.14
CA LYS A 205 10.37 11.41 -43.79
C LYS A 205 9.20 12.15 -44.44
#